data_AF-A0A381UI68-F1
#
_entry.id   AF-A0A381UI68-F1
#
_cell.length_a   1.000
_cell.length_b   1.000
_cell.length_c   1.000
_cell.angle_alpha   90.00
_cell.angle_beta   90.00
_cell.angle_gamma   90.00
#
_symmetry.space_group_name_H-M   'P 1'
#
loop_
_entity.id
_entity.type
_entity.pdbx_description
1 polymer ?
#
loop_
_entity_poly.entity_id
_entity_poly.type
_entity_poly.pdbx_seq_one_letter_code
_entity_poly.pdbx_strand_id
1 'polypeptide(L)'
;MSESFPDIKSVIVRVLTDKPVRKTPYQVKGVFMRQYPDEPVIPMLDGTYRDRFLYPRVQVKILNEQIYIIGIHEGADAVLSLAKKFDIFDFGNITFEVKDYNVEETNQQFVPSSRLVRYRFLTPWVALNHMTGGRYRFLTNQEKPSFLNRLLGQNIIFLANEVGIRLEDEIYTKVKVTSLFPRPVDENKWGAFMGEFKTNFVLPNYIGIGNGITRGYGTVYGMFNPEAFSFDEDALKKEKKDTSIESLLDQNDGLDSVTESDVPKPKRRRSSFQKKDNKGRQKKESPQYTKPRKSNQKRSTTPRVTKKRGRVFSEEFDIEHENPANDKVSDNPSESREDAKFNSEKYHKRQHKF
;
A
#
# COMPACT_ATOMS: atom_id res chain seq x y z
N MET A 1 0.86 -33.35 -9.60
CA MET A 1 2.14 -32.85 -10.14
C MET A 1 2.39 -31.51 -9.47
N SER A 2 3.52 -31.33 -8.81
CA SER A 2 3.80 -30.12 -8.02
C SER A 2 4.02 -28.94 -8.96
N GLU A 3 3.03 -28.04 -9.05
CA GLU A 3 3.28 -26.74 -9.68
C GLU A 3 4.37 -26.04 -8.88
N SER A 4 5.51 -25.81 -9.54
CA SER A 4 6.64 -25.09 -8.97
C SER A 4 6.26 -23.61 -8.93
N PHE A 5 5.68 -23.15 -7.82
CA PHE A 5 5.56 -21.72 -7.57
C PHE A 5 6.94 -21.05 -7.66
N PRO A 6 7.02 -19.82 -8.20
CA PRO A 6 8.29 -19.09 -8.22
C PRO A 6 8.84 -18.95 -6.79
N ASP A 7 10.15 -19.13 -6.63
CA ASP A 7 10.79 -18.92 -5.34
C ASP A 7 10.85 -17.41 -5.04
N ILE A 8 9.84 -16.92 -4.33
CA ILE A 8 9.77 -15.51 -3.94
C ILE A 8 10.59 -15.31 -2.66
N LYS A 9 11.77 -14.70 -2.84
CA LYS A 9 12.60 -14.20 -1.74
C LYS A 9 12.00 -12.94 -1.11
N SER A 10 12.04 -12.87 0.22
CA SER A 10 11.80 -11.64 0.99
C SER A 10 12.95 -11.38 1.94
N VAL A 11 13.29 -10.10 2.12
CA VAL A 11 14.32 -9.62 3.04
C VAL A 11 13.71 -8.59 3.97
N ILE A 12 13.99 -8.70 5.25
CA ILE A 12 13.64 -7.71 6.27
C ILE A 12 14.92 -7.19 6.88
N VAL A 13 15.13 -5.88 6.82
CA VAL A 13 16.23 -5.19 7.51
C VAL A 13 15.63 -4.35 8.63
N ARG A 14 16.01 -4.65 9.86
CA ARG A 14 15.67 -3.85 11.05
C ARG A 14 16.91 -3.04 11.44
N VAL A 15 16.79 -1.72 11.41
CA VAL A 15 17.92 -0.83 11.75
C VAL A 15 17.87 -0.45 13.23
N LEU A 16 19.00 -0.61 13.92
CA LEU A 16 19.20 -0.23 15.31
C LEU A 16 19.95 1.11 15.36
N THR A 17 19.26 2.14 15.83
CA THR A 17 19.80 3.50 15.92
C THR A 17 20.18 3.87 17.36
N ASP A 18 20.97 4.92 17.51
CA ASP A 18 21.37 5.48 18.80
C ASP A 18 20.21 5.93 19.70
N LYS A 19 19.08 6.32 19.07
CA LYS A 19 17.86 6.79 19.73
C LYS A 19 16.61 6.38 18.96
N PRO A 20 15.42 6.41 19.60
CA PRO A 20 14.17 5.99 18.96
C PRO A 20 13.76 6.89 17.80
N VAL A 21 13.36 6.28 16.68
CA VAL A 21 12.99 6.96 15.43
C VAL A 21 11.51 7.33 15.44
N ARG A 22 11.23 8.59 15.79
CA ARG A 22 9.88 9.20 15.72
C ARG A 22 9.70 10.02 14.44
N LYS A 23 9.89 9.35 13.30
CA LYS A 23 9.71 9.92 11.96
C LYS A 23 8.57 9.20 11.24
N THR A 24 8.23 9.64 10.04
CA THR A 24 7.30 8.91 9.16
C THR A 24 8.07 8.07 8.14
N PRO A 25 7.47 6.99 7.59
CA PRO A 25 8.10 6.24 6.50
C PRO A 25 8.46 7.12 5.29
N TYR A 26 7.67 8.17 5.03
CA TYR A 26 7.95 9.14 3.98
C TYR A 26 9.25 9.92 4.24
N GLN A 27 9.43 10.40 5.48
CA GLN A 27 10.67 11.10 5.87
C GLN A 27 11.88 10.18 5.74
N VAL A 28 11.78 8.93 6.18
CA VAL A 28 12.87 7.94 6.07
C VAL A 28 13.22 7.68 4.60
N LYS A 29 12.23 7.50 3.73
CA LYS A 29 12.46 7.39 2.28
C LYS A 29 13.15 8.63 1.72
N GLY A 30 12.74 9.83 2.16
CA GLY A 30 13.38 11.09 1.79
C GLY A 30 14.85 11.17 2.18
N VAL A 31 15.23 10.57 3.31
CA VAL A 31 16.64 10.42 3.69
C VAL A 31 17.36 9.47 2.72
N PHE A 32 16.78 8.31 2.42
CA PHE A 32 17.41 7.36 1.50
C PHE A 32 17.62 7.94 0.09
N MET A 33 16.62 8.63 -0.45
CA MET A 33 16.70 9.28 -1.77
C MET A 33 17.79 10.36 -1.84
N ARG A 34 18.05 11.07 -0.72
CA ARG A 34 19.08 12.12 -0.69
C ARG A 34 20.48 11.59 -0.42
N GLN A 35 20.63 10.67 0.54
CA GLN A 35 21.94 10.17 0.97
C GLN A 35 22.47 9.05 0.08
N TYR A 36 21.58 8.30 -0.58
CA TYR A 36 21.92 7.11 -1.37
C TYR A 36 21.28 7.14 -2.77
N PRO A 37 21.40 8.24 -3.53
CA PRO A 37 20.65 8.44 -4.79
C PRO A 37 20.93 7.38 -5.86
N ASP A 38 22.14 6.80 -5.87
CA ASP A 38 22.58 5.83 -6.86
C ASP A 38 22.22 4.38 -6.51
N GLU A 39 21.58 4.13 -5.36
CA GLU A 39 21.22 2.77 -4.96
C GLU A 39 20.05 2.22 -5.78
N PRO A 40 20.08 0.91 -6.13
CA PRO A 40 19.03 0.27 -6.92
C PRO A 40 17.65 0.26 -6.24
N VAL A 41 17.62 0.51 -4.93
CA VAL A 41 16.40 0.63 -4.12
C VAL A 41 15.62 1.93 -4.40
N ILE A 42 16.29 2.99 -4.89
CA ILE A 42 15.70 4.31 -5.03
C ILE A 42 14.54 4.36 -6.04
N PRO A 43 14.68 3.79 -7.27
CA PRO A 43 13.56 3.72 -8.22
C PRO A 43 12.31 2.97 -7.71
N MET A 44 12.47 2.13 -6.68
CA MET A 44 11.38 1.40 -6.02
C MET A 44 10.71 2.23 -4.91
N LEU A 45 11.35 3.31 -4.44
CA LEU A 45 10.86 4.17 -3.35
C LEU A 45 10.29 5.51 -3.84
N ASP A 46 10.86 6.09 -4.89
CA ASP A 46 10.41 7.35 -5.49
C ASP A 46 9.18 7.18 -6.42
N GLY A 47 8.94 5.93 -6.83
CA GLY A 47 7.85 5.51 -7.68
C GLY A 47 8.14 5.62 -9.18
N THR A 48 9.40 5.70 -9.57
CA THR A 48 9.88 5.47 -10.95
C THR A 48 9.32 4.17 -11.52
N TYR A 49 9.19 3.13 -10.70
CA TYR A 49 8.61 1.84 -11.11
C TYR A 49 7.10 1.67 -10.88
N ARG A 50 6.33 2.74 -10.63
CA ARG A 50 4.87 2.63 -10.41
C ARG A 50 4.10 2.00 -11.57
N ASP A 51 4.55 2.20 -12.81
CA ASP A 51 3.90 1.58 -13.99
C ASP A 51 4.28 0.10 -14.17
N ARG A 52 5.38 -0.33 -13.54
CA ARG A 52 5.87 -1.71 -13.59
C ARG A 52 5.35 -2.55 -12.42
N PHE A 53 5.35 -1.98 -11.22
CA PHE A 53 4.94 -2.63 -9.99
C PHE A 53 3.78 -1.89 -9.35
N LEU A 54 2.63 -2.55 -9.28
CA LEU A 54 1.44 -2.05 -8.58
C LEU A 54 1.55 -2.27 -7.07
N TYR A 55 2.24 -3.35 -6.67
CA TYR A 55 2.58 -3.60 -5.27
C TYR A 55 4.03 -3.20 -5.00
N PRO A 56 4.31 -2.35 -3.98
CA PRO A 56 5.67 -1.90 -3.72
C PRO A 56 6.61 -3.06 -3.37
N ARG A 57 7.65 -3.24 -4.20
CA ARG A 57 8.73 -4.21 -3.96
C ARG A 57 9.64 -3.85 -2.81
N VAL A 58 9.67 -2.57 -2.44
CA VAL A 58 10.37 -2.10 -1.24
C VAL A 58 9.40 -1.29 -0.39
N GLN A 59 9.31 -1.64 0.89
CA GLN A 59 8.46 -0.99 1.86
C GLN A 59 9.31 -0.51 3.02
N VAL A 60 9.09 0.73 3.43
CA VAL A 60 9.68 1.28 4.66
C VAL A 60 8.56 1.37 5.69
N LYS A 61 8.85 0.91 6.89
CA LYS A 61 7.92 0.91 8.01
C LYS A 61 8.64 1.39 9.25
N ILE A 62 7.88 2.00 10.15
CA ILE A 62 8.38 2.39 11.48
C ILE A 62 7.54 1.64 12.49
N LEU A 63 8.18 0.69 13.16
CA LEU A 63 7.55 -0.21 14.12
C LEU A 63 8.36 -0.16 15.41
N ASN A 64 7.69 0.05 16.54
CA ASN A 64 8.36 0.18 17.85
C ASN A 64 9.53 1.19 17.82
N GLU A 65 9.29 2.34 17.18
CA GLU A 65 10.27 3.43 17.03
C GLU A 65 11.58 3.01 16.32
N GLN A 66 11.52 1.99 15.46
CA GLN A 66 12.65 1.51 14.66
C GLN A 66 12.30 1.43 13.18
N ILE A 67 13.32 1.58 12.33
CA ILE A 67 13.15 1.53 10.88
C ILE A 67 13.21 0.06 10.44
N TYR A 68 12.17 -0.35 9.72
CA TYR A 68 12.10 -1.62 9.02
C TYR A 68 12.07 -1.36 7.52
N ILE A 69 12.90 -2.08 6.77
CA ILE A 69 12.96 -2.04 5.32
C ILE A 69 12.70 -3.45 4.82
N ILE A 70 11.62 -3.60 4.05
CA ILE A 70 11.16 -4.89 3.56
C ILE A 70 11.36 -4.90 2.06
N GLY A 71 12.22 -5.79 1.58
CA GLY A 71 12.43 -6.08 0.17
C GLY A 71 11.69 -7.35 -0.23
N ILE A 72 10.93 -7.29 -1.30
CA ILE A 72 10.09 -8.39 -1.79
C ILE A 72 10.49 -8.68 -3.24
N HIS A 73 10.77 -9.95 -3.53
CA HIS A 73 11.14 -10.42 -4.86
C HIS A 73 12.27 -9.58 -5.47
N GLU A 74 12.01 -8.79 -6.53
CA GLU A 74 13.00 -7.93 -7.18
C GLU A 74 13.62 -6.88 -6.25
N GLY A 75 12.93 -6.51 -5.16
CA GLY A 75 13.42 -5.56 -4.16
C GLY A 75 14.32 -6.17 -3.09
N ALA A 76 14.41 -7.49 -2.98
CA ALA A 76 15.14 -8.18 -1.91
C ALA A 76 16.63 -7.80 -1.88
N ASP A 77 17.33 -7.97 -3.00
CA ASP A 77 18.78 -7.74 -3.05
C ASP A 77 19.12 -6.24 -3.00
N ALA A 78 18.23 -5.38 -3.52
CA ALA A 78 18.39 -3.93 -3.44
C ALA A 78 18.38 -3.44 -1.99
N VAL A 79 17.53 -4.03 -1.14
CA VAL A 79 17.48 -3.71 0.30
C VAL A 79 18.75 -4.19 1.01
N LEU A 80 19.26 -5.39 0.68
CA LEU A 80 20.53 -5.90 1.23
C LEU A 80 21.73 -5.02 0.86
N SER A 81 21.79 -4.53 -0.39
CA SER A 81 22.83 -3.60 -0.84
C SER A 81 22.81 -2.31 -0.04
N LEU A 82 21.62 -1.72 0.10
CA LEU A 82 21.43 -0.46 0.83
C LEU A 82 21.86 -0.61 2.31
N ALA A 83 21.47 -1.70 2.97
CA ALA A 83 21.72 -1.90 4.39
C ALA A 83 23.20 -1.87 4.77
N LYS A 84 24.08 -2.32 3.88
CA LYS A 84 25.53 -2.33 4.08
C LYS A 84 26.16 -0.94 4.09
N LYS A 85 25.42 0.10 3.66
CA LYS A 85 25.89 1.48 3.53
C LYS A 85 25.34 2.41 4.61
N PHE A 86 24.59 1.86 5.57
CA PHE A 86 24.04 2.63 6.67
C PHE A 86 25.13 3.04 7.65
N ASP A 87 25.14 4.34 7.95
CA ASP A 87 26.05 4.95 8.91
C ASP A 87 25.30 6.00 9.72
N ILE A 88 24.88 7.09 9.07
CA ILE A 88 24.09 8.15 9.70
C ILE A 88 22.88 8.50 8.84
N PHE A 89 21.70 8.50 9.44
CA PHE A 89 20.49 9.03 8.83
C PHE A 89 20.28 10.49 9.19
N ASP A 90 20.46 11.38 8.22
CA ASP A 90 20.29 12.82 8.41
C ASP A 90 18.91 13.30 7.95
N PHE A 91 18.08 13.78 8.88
CA PHE A 91 16.77 14.38 8.60
C PHE A 91 16.82 15.91 8.56
N GLY A 92 18.01 16.52 8.55
CA GLY A 92 18.27 17.96 8.56
C GLY A 92 18.16 18.58 9.94
N ASN A 93 17.06 18.30 10.66
CA ASN A 93 16.87 18.80 12.04
C ASN A 93 17.39 17.85 13.13
N ILE A 94 17.65 16.60 12.76
CA ILE A 94 18.16 15.57 13.66
C ILE A 94 18.87 14.50 12.83
N THR A 95 19.97 13.97 13.36
CA THR A 95 20.69 12.83 12.81
C THR A 95 20.48 11.61 13.69
N PHE A 96 20.47 10.42 13.11
CA PHE A 96 20.46 9.14 13.85
C PHE A 96 21.69 8.34 13.43
N GLU A 97 22.50 7.94 14.39
CA GLU A 97 23.64 7.06 14.15
C GLU A 97 23.15 5.62 14.12
N VAL A 98 23.55 4.87 13.10
CA VAL A 98 23.22 3.45 12.94
C VAL A 98 24.26 2.65 13.69
N LYS A 99 23.83 2.03 14.79
CA LYS A 99 24.70 1.20 15.63
C LYS A 99 24.88 -0.19 15.05
N ASP A 100 23.81 -0.74 14.51
CA ASP A 100 23.76 -2.09 13.94
C ASP A 100 22.50 -2.27 13.09
N TYR A 101 22.39 -3.37 12.38
CA TYR A 101 21.17 -3.79 11.70
C TYR A 101 21.02 -5.32 11.71
N ASN A 102 19.79 -5.80 11.87
CA ASN A 102 19.47 -7.21 11.74
C ASN A 102 18.87 -7.48 10.37
N VAL A 103 19.28 -8.59 9.75
CA VAL A 103 18.75 -9.06 8.47
C VAL A 103 18.06 -10.39 8.68
N GLU A 104 16.83 -10.50 8.19
CA GLU A 104 16.09 -11.75 8.09
C GLU A 104 15.78 -12.01 6.61
N GLU A 105 16.31 -13.11 6.08
CA GLU A 105 16.04 -13.54 4.70
C GLU A 105 15.15 -14.77 4.73
N THR A 106 14.12 -14.79 3.90
CA THR A 106 13.21 -15.93 3.80
C THR A 106 12.89 -16.18 2.34
N ASN A 107 13.03 -17.43 1.92
CA ASN A 107 12.66 -17.90 0.60
C ASN A 107 11.27 -18.54 0.63
N GLN A 108 10.74 -18.93 -0.53
CA GLN A 108 9.48 -19.62 -0.68
C GLN A 108 8.33 -18.91 0.04
N GLN A 109 8.22 -17.60 -0.17
CA GLN A 109 7.12 -16.78 0.34
C GLN A 109 5.98 -16.65 -0.68
N PHE A 110 4.82 -16.16 -0.23
CA PHE A 110 3.60 -16.03 -1.05
C PHE A 110 3.07 -17.38 -1.55
N VAL A 111 3.10 -18.41 -0.70
CA VAL A 111 2.73 -19.77 -1.12
C VAL A 111 1.36 -20.14 -0.55
N PRO A 112 0.48 -20.80 -1.32
CA PRO A 112 -0.72 -21.44 -0.76
C PRO A 112 -0.35 -22.42 0.36
N SER A 113 -1.21 -22.50 1.36
CA SER A 113 -1.05 -23.39 2.52
C SER A 113 -2.23 -24.34 2.62
N SER A 114 -1.96 -25.61 2.94
CA SER A 114 -3.02 -26.60 3.23
C SER A 114 -3.73 -26.36 4.57
N ARG A 115 -3.26 -25.40 5.36
CA ARG A 115 -3.82 -25.03 6.67
C ARG A 115 -4.04 -23.53 6.76
N LEU A 116 -4.98 -23.11 7.60
CA LEU A 116 -5.15 -21.70 7.91
C LEU A 116 -4.01 -21.19 8.81
N VAL A 117 -3.27 -20.21 8.29
CA VAL A 117 -2.22 -19.49 9.00
C VAL A 117 -2.81 -18.23 9.61
N ARG A 118 -2.43 -17.92 10.86
CA ARG A 118 -2.91 -16.74 11.60
C ARG A 118 -1.93 -15.58 11.49
N TYR A 119 -2.48 -14.40 11.21
CA TYR A 119 -1.76 -13.13 11.12
C TYR A 119 -2.41 -12.07 12.00
N ARG A 120 -1.59 -11.14 12.49
CA ARG A 120 -2.04 -9.93 13.19
C ARG A 120 -1.65 -8.68 12.41
N PHE A 121 -2.53 -7.69 12.39
CA PHE A 121 -2.19 -6.35 11.92
C PHE A 121 -1.39 -5.59 13.00
N LEU A 122 -0.14 -5.28 12.69
CA LEU A 122 0.73 -4.44 13.53
C LEU A 122 0.44 -2.95 13.37
N THR A 123 -0.04 -2.56 12.19
CA THR A 123 -0.50 -1.18 11.91
C THR A 123 -1.91 -1.21 11.32
N PRO A 124 -2.68 -0.11 11.42
CA PRO A 124 -4.07 -0.09 10.95
C PRO A 124 -4.20 -0.56 9.50
N TRP A 125 -5.04 -1.57 9.28
CA TRP A 125 -5.38 -2.06 7.96
C TRP A 125 -6.42 -1.16 7.32
N VAL A 126 -5.99 -0.41 6.31
CA VAL A 126 -6.87 0.51 5.57
C VAL A 126 -7.65 -0.27 4.51
N ALA A 127 -8.70 -0.94 4.96
CA ALA A 127 -9.60 -1.73 4.13
C ALA A 127 -10.54 -0.84 3.28
N LEU A 128 -10.90 0.35 3.78
CA LEU A 128 -11.99 1.14 3.19
C LEU A 128 -11.48 2.45 2.59
N ASN A 129 -11.54 2.55 1.27
CA ASN A 129 -11.36 3.81 0.54
C ASN A 129 -12.71 4.55 0.38
N HIS A 130 -12.76 5.60 -0.43
CA HIS A 130 -14.00 6.36 -0.64
C HIS A 130 -15.14 5.50 -1.19
N MET A 131 -14.85 4.60 -2.13
CA MET A 131 -15.82 3.71 -2.76
C MET A 131 -16.25 2.57 -1.82
N THR A 132 -15.30 1.80 -1.29
CA THR A 132 -15.59 0.64 -0.42
C THR A 132 -16.13 1.09 0.94
N GLY A 133 -15.69 2.23 1.45
CA GLY A 133 -16.23 2.83 2.68
C GLY A 133 -17.67 3.31 2.54
N GLY A 134 -18.06 3.80 1.35
CA GLY A 134 -19.45 4.09 1.02
C GLY A 134 -20.33 2.84 1.13
N ARG A 135 -19.94 1.75 0.45
CA ARG A 135 -20.66 0.46 0.52
C ARG A 135 -20.75 -0.08 1.95
N TYR A 136 -19.61 -0.12 2.65
CA TYR A 136 -19.51 -0.67 4.01
C TYR A 136 -20.42 0.03 5.03
N ARG A 137 -20.64 1.34 4.88
CA ARG A 137 -21.50 2.12 5.78
C ARG A 137 -22.96 1.66 5.76
N PHE A 138 -23.44 1.17 4.62
CA PHE A 138 -24.83 0.75 4.44
C PHE A 138 -25.06 -0.73 4.76
N LEU A 139 -24.00 -1.48 5.07
CA LEU A 139 -24.11 -2.89 5.47
C LEU A 139 -24.57 -3.02 6.93
N THR A 140 -25.32 -4.09 7.20
CA THR A 140 -25.66 -4.50 8.56
C THR A 140 -24.44 -5.07 9.27
N ASN A 141 -24.48 -5.13 10.61
CA ASN A 141 -23.38 -5.72 11.38
C ASN A 141 -23.19 -7.23 11.13
N GLN A 142 -24.21 -7.91 10.58
CA GLN A 142 -24.12 -9.32 10.18
C GLN A 142 -23.38 -9.48 8.84
N GLU A 143 -23.52 -8.53 7.92
CA GLU A 143 -22.88 -8.58 6.59
C GLU A 143 -21.44 -8.05 6.58
N LYS A 144 -21.12 -7.12 7.48
CA LYS A 144 -19.79 -6.48 7.54
C LYS A 144 -18.62 -7.48 7.66
N PRO A 145 -18.67 -8.54 8.48
CA PRO A 145 -17.59 -9.52 8.55
C PRO A 145 -17.29 -10.17 7.20
N SER A 146 -18.32 -10.67 6.50
CA SER A 146 -18.16 -11.30 5.18
C SER A 146 -17.62 -10.32 4.14
N PHE A 147 -18.07 -9.06 4.18
CA PHE A 147 -17.51 -8.01 3.32
C PHE A 147 -16.01 -7.78 3.56
N LEU A 148 -15.57 -7.77 4.82
CA LEU A 148 -14.15 -7.61 5.16
C LEU A 148 -13.33 -8.86 4.78
N ASN A 149 -13.87 -10.06 4.96
CA ASN A 149 -13.25 -11.30 4.52
C ASN A 149 -13.02 -11.27 3.01
N ARG A 150 -14.07 -11.00 2.23
CA ARG A 150 -13.96 -10.88 0.77
C ARG A 150 -12.92 -9.84 0.35
N LEU A 151 -12.91 -8.67 0.99
CA LEU A 151 -11.96 -7.61 0.66
C LEU A 151 -10.51 -8.00 1.02
N LEU A 152 -10.30 -8.74 2.11
CA LEU A 152 -8.99 -9.30 2.43
C LEU A 152 -8.56 -10.37 1.41
N GLY A 153 -9.46 -11.28 1.03
CA GLY A 153 -9.17 -12.31 0.02
C GLY A 153 -8.77 -11.67 -1.32
N GLN A 154 -9.51 -10.65 -1.76
CA GLN A 154 -9.16 -9.85 -2.94
C GLN A 154 -7.77 -9.22 -2.83
N ASN A 155 -7.41 -8.66 -1.66
CA ASN A 155 -6.08 -8.11 -1.45
C ASN A 155 -5.00 -9.20 -1.55
N ILE A 156 -5.19 -10.38 -0.96
CA ILE A 156 -4.20 -11.47 -0.98
C ILE A 156 -4.01 -12.00 -2.41
N ILE A 157 -5.09 -12.21 -3.16
CA ILE A 157 -5.02 -12.61 -4.57
C ILE A 157 -4.32 -11.55 -5.41
N PHE A 158 -4.61 -10.26 -5.18
CA PHE A 158 -3.88 -9.17 -5.83
C PHE A 158 -2.38 -9.24 -5.56
N LEU A 159 -1.97 -9.52 -4.32
CA LEU A 159 -0.56 -9.69 -3.97
C LEU A 159 0.08 -10.87 -4.72
N ALA A 160 -0.57 -12.03 -4.70
CA ALA A 160 -0.10 -13.23 -5.38
C ALA A 160 0.11 -12.98 -6.88
N ASN A 161 -0.89 -12.40 -7.54
CA ASN A 161 -0.82 -12.06 -8.96
C ASN A 161 0.31 -11.07 -9.27
N GLU A 162 0.55 -10.11 -8.38
CA GLU A 162 1.58 -9.10 -8.58
C GLU A 162 3.00 -9.63 -8.36
N VAL A 163 3.20 -10.69 -7.58
CA VAL A 163 4.48 -11.43 -7.50
C VAL A 163 4.58 -12.57 -8.53
N GLY A 164 3.59 -12.73 -9.41
CA GLY A 164 3.60 -13.70 -10.50
C GLY A 164 3.14 -15.10 -10.10
N ILE A 165 2.48 -15.26 -8.96
CA ILE A 165 1.88 -16.52 -8.53
C ILE A 165 0.47 -16.62 -9.08
N ARG A 166 0.19 -17.74 -9.75
CA ARG A 166 -1.15 -18.08 -10.24
C ARG A 166 -1.85 -18.92 -9.19
N LEU A 167 -3.07 -18.55 -8.85
CA LEU A 167 -3.86 -19.24 -7.84
C LEU A 167 -4.89 -20.11 -8.55
N GLU A 168 -4.72 -21.43 -8.45
CA GLU A 168 -5.73 -22.39 -8.90
C GLU A 168 -6.81 -22.61 -7.84
N ASP A 169 -6.39 -22.60 -6.57
CA ASP A 169 -7.26 -22.82 -5.41
C ASP A 169 -7.87 -21.53 -4.87
N GLU A 170 -8.99 -21.68 -4.15
CA GLU A 170 -9.64 -20.57 -3.47
C GLU A 170 -8.82 -20.06 -2.27
N ILE A 171 -8.86 -18.75 -2.05
CA ILE A 171 -8.30 -18.13 -0.86
C ILE A 171 -9.39 -17.99 0.20
N TYR A 172 -9.25 -18.76 1.27
CA TYR A 172 -10.09 -18.68 2.45
C TYR A 172 -9.60 -17.57 3.37
N THR A 173 -10.52 -16.78 3.90
CA THR A 173 -10.22 -15.68 4.83
C THR A 173 -11.22 -15.62 5.97
N LYS A 174 -10.70 -15.37 7.17
CA LYS A 174 -11.50 -15.10 8.37
C LYS A 174 -10.87 -13.97 9.16
N VAL A 175 -11.46 -12.79 9.06
CA VAL A 175 -11.03 -11.55 9.67
C VAL A 175 -11.75 -11.37 11.01
N LYS A 176 -10.96 -11.05 12.04
CA LYS A 176 -11.44 -10.67 13.37
C LYS A 176 -10.93 -9.28 13.70
N VAL A 177 -11.75 -8.27 13.44
CA VAL A 177 -11.46 -6.88 13.79
C VAL A 177 -11.84 -6.57 15.24
N THR A 178 -11.12 -5.66 15.89
CA THR A 178 -11.43 -5.19 17.26
C THR A 178 -12.76 -4.41 17.31
N SER A 179 -13.14 -3.78 16.21
CA SER A 179 -14.38 -3.03 16.07
C SER A 179 -14.86 -3.06 14.63
N LEU A 180 -16.17 -3.23 14.41
CA LEU A 180 -16.81 -3.10 13.09
C LEU A 180 -16.96 -1.64 12.65
N PHE A 181 -16.63 -0.67 13.53
CA PHE A 181 -16.61 0.75 13.21
C PHE A 181 -15.19 1.17 12.82
N PRO A 182 -14.94 1.50 11.54
CA PRO A 182 -13.60 1.85 11.08
C PRO A 182 -13.14 3.17 11.72
N ARG A 183 -11.87 3.22 12.09
CA ARG A 183 -11.23 4.48 12.50
C ARG A 183 -10.79 5.24 11.25
N PRO A 184 -11.15 6.53 11.09
CA PRO A 184 -10.65 7.33 9.98
C PRO A 184 -9.15 7.56 10.15
N VAL A 185 -8.38 7.34 9.09
CA VAL A 185 -6.95 7.63 9.04
C VAL A 185 -6.63 8.63 7.94
N ASP A 186 -5.55 9.37 8.16
CA ASP A 186 -4.98 10.33 7.22
C ASP A 186 -5.94 11.48 6.82
N GLU A 187 -5.48 12.41 5.98
CA GLU A 187 -6.29 13.54 5.49
C GLU A 187 -7.52 13.07 4.69
N ASN A 188 -7.41 11.92 4.01
CA ASN A 188 -8.47 11.31 3.20
C ASN A 188 -9.58 10.62 4.02
N LYS A 189 -9.42 10.52 5.35
CA LYS A 189 -10.37 9.85 6.26
C LYS A 189 -10.72 8.42 5.83
N TRP A 190 -9.74 7.68 5.31
CA TRP A 190 -9.95 6.27 4.94
C TRP A 190 -10.30 5.45 6.17
N GLY A 191 -11.16 4.44 5.99
CA GLY A 191 -11.59 3.57 7.08
C GLY A 191 -10.57 2.47 7.33
N ALA A 192 -10.01 2.46 8.54
CA ALA A 192 -9.01 1.48 8.96
C ALA A 192 -9.49 0.62 10.14
N PHE A 193 -8.97 -0.60 10.19
CA PHE A 193 -9.25 -1.57 11.23
C PHE A 193 -7.97 -2.08 11.88
N MET A 194 -8.07 -2.45 13.15
CA MET A 194 -7.08 -3.27 13.86
C MET A 194 -7.69 -4.64 14.11
N GLY A 195 -6.85 -5.66 14.20
CA GLY A 195 -7.30 -7.02 14.48
C GLY A 195 -6.35 -8.08 13.94
N GLU A 196 -6.93 -9.24 13.68
CA GLU A 196 -6.24 -10.45 13.23
C GLU A 196 -7.02 -11.07 12.08
N PHE A 197 -6.37 -11.95 11.34
CA PHE A 197 -7.04 -12.77 10.34
C PHE A 197 -6.41 -14.15 10.23
N LYS A 198 -7.16 -15.08 9.66
CA LYS A 198 -6.67 -16.39 9.24
C LYS A 198 -6.83 -16.52 7.73
N THR A 199 -5.87 -17.15 7.07
CA THR A 199 -5.94 -17.46 5.64
C THR A 199 -5.11 -18.68 5.28
N ASN A 200 -5.45 -19.37 4.19
CA ASN A 200 -4.70 -20.49 3.64
C ASN A 200 -3.54 -20.03 2.72
N PHE A 201 -2.86 -18.92 3.08
CA PHE A 201 -1.82 -18.33 2.25
C PHE A 201 -0.68 -17.78 3.11
N VAL A 202 0.55 -18.18 2.80
CA VAL A 202 1.76 -17.79 3.54
C VAL A 202 2.28 -16.46 3.00
N LEU A 203 2.14 -15.43 3.82
CA LEU A 203 2.65 -14.08 3.57
C LEU A 203 3.93 -13.84 4.38
N PRO A 204 4.93 -13.13 3.81
CA PRO A 204 6.09 -12.69 4.55
C PRO A 204 5.75 -11.72 5.68
N ASN A 205 6.57 -11.73 6.72
CA ASN A 205 6.41 -10.83 7.86
C ASN A 205 6.65 -9.38 7.44
N TYR A 206 5.93 -8.47 8.10
CA TYR A 206 6.02 -7.02 7.94
C TYR A 206 5.68 -6.49 6.56
N ILE A 207 5.03 -7.26 5.68
CA ILE A 207 4.47 -6.68 4.44
C ILE A 207 3.21 -5.87 4.74
N GLY A 208 2.88 -4.90 3.90
CA GLY A 208 1.61 -4.17 3.96
C GLY A 208 0.51 -4.80 3.09
N ILE A 209 -0.73 -4.79 3.57
CA ILE A 209 -1.93 -5.22 2.86
C ILE A 209 -2.98 -4.10 2.87
N GLY A 210 -3.75 -3.97 1.78
CA GLY A 210 -4.80 -2.96 1.64
C GLY A 210 -4.27 -1.62 1.14
N ASN A 211 -4.92 -0.51 1.52
CA ASN A 211 -4.55 0.81 1.03
C ASN A 211 -3.42 1.46 1.85
N GLY A 212 -2.68 2.38 1.23
CA GLY A 212 -1.66 3.17 1.92
C GLY A 212 -0.43 2.37 2.39
N ILE A 213 -0.12 1.25 1.73
CA ILE A 213 1.04 0.37 2.03
C ILE A 213 2.35 1.17 2.13
N THR A 214 2.57 2.10 1.21
CA THR A 214 3.78 2.93 1.14
C THR A 214 3.94 3.90 2.30
N ARG A 215 2.87 4.16 3.06
CA ARG A 215 2.83 4.97 4.28
C ARG A 215 2.96 4.14 5.56
N GLY A 216 3.12 2.82 5.43
CA GLY A 216 3.30 1.90 6.56
C GLY A 216 2.01 1.28 7.11
N TYR A 217 0.86 1.49 6.45
CA TYR A 217 -0.40 0.88 6.86
C TYR A 217 -0.49 -0.61 6.52
N GLY A 218 -1.43 -1.29 7.18
CA GLY A 218 -1.78 -2.69 6.96
C GLY A 218 -0.62 -3.67 7.14
N THR A 219 0.34 -3.35 7.99
CA THR A 219 1.50 -4.20 8.24
C THR A 219 1.06 -5.46 8.94
N VAL A 220 1.42 -6.63 8.42
CA VAL A 220 1.05 -7.93 9.00
C VAL A 220 2.24 -8.64 9.61
N TYR A 221 1.98 -9.50 10.60
CA TYR A 221 2.96 -10.40 11.18
C TYR A 221 2.33 -11.76 11.44
N GLY A 222 3.01 -12.83 11.05
CA GLY A 222 2.53 -14.19 11.21
C GLY A 222 2.74 -14.72 12.62
N MET A 223 1.70 -15.31 13.20
CA MET A 223 1.70 -15.82 14.58
C MET A 223 2.16 -17.28 14.66
N PHE A 224 3.08 -17.71 13.80
CA PHE A 224 3.58 -19.09 13.73
C PHE A 224 4.83 -19.33 14.58
N ASN A 225 5.45 -18.29 15.15
CA ASN A 225 6.59 -18.42 16.06
C ASN A 225 6.17 -18.10 17.51
N PRO A 226 5.99 -19.12 18.38
CA PRO A 226 5.60 -18.90 19.76
C PRO A 226 6.65 -18.19 20.61
N GLU A 227 7.92 -18.16 20.21
CA GLU A 227 8.93 -17.53 21.08
C GLU A 227 8.92 -16.00 21.04
N ALA A 228 8.15 -15.38 20.14
CA ALA A 228 8.08 -13.93 19.96
C ALA A 228 7.07 -13.22 20.87
N PHE A 229 6.26 -13.95 21.66
CA PHE A 229 5.29 -13.38 22.59
C PHE A 229 5.34 -14.14 23.93
N SER A 230 4.97 -13.54 25.06
CA SER A 230 4.79 -14.28 26.31
C SER A 230 3.55 -15.16 26.19
N PHE A 231 3.72 -16.49 26.18
CA PHE A 231 2.67 -17.47 25.82
C PHE A 231 1.81 -17.96 26.98
N ASP A 232 0.53 -18.16 26.68
CA ASP A 232 -0.38 -19.06 27.38
C ASP A 232 -0.47 -20.37 26.55
N GLU A 233 0.23 -21.42 27.01
CA GLU A 233 0.36 -22.70 26.28
C GLU A 233 -0.97 -23.43 26.07
N ASP A 234 -1.95 -23.21 26.95
CA ASP A 234 -3.21 -23.94 26.94
C ASP A 234 -4.15 -23.49 25.81
N ALA A 235 -4.03 -22.24 25.36
CA ALA A 235 -4.74 -21.73 24.19
C ALA A 235 -4.26 -22.40 22.89
N LEU A 236 -2.97 -22.70 22.78
CA LEU A 236 -2.34 -23.26 21.57
C LEU A 236 -2.76 -24.71 21.31
N LYS A 237 -2.95 -25.50 22.37
CA LYS A 237 -3.34 -26.92 22.29
C LYS A 237 -4.78 -27.08 21.81
N LYS A 238 -5.67 -26.13 22.13
CA LYS A 238 -7.04 -26.10 21.57
C LYS A 238 -7.04 -25.69 20.10
N GLU A 239 -6.26 -24.67 19.71
CA GLU A 239 -6.26 -24.15 18.32
C GLU A 239 -5.69 -25.14 17.27
N LYS A 240 -4.74 -26.02 17.64
CA LYS A 240 -4.18 -27.04 16.72
C LYS A 240 -5.20 -28.08 16.25
N LYS A 241 -6.29 -28.30 16.99
CA LYS A 241 -7.34 -29.26 16.65
C LYS A 241 -8.39 -28.69 15.67
N ASP A 242 -8.52 -27.35 15.65
CA ASP A 242 -9.51 -26.61 14.85
C ASP A 242 -8.92 -25.93 13.59
N THR A 243 -7.69 -26.26 13.16
CA THR A 243 -6.98 -25.54 12.08
C THR A 243 -6.92 -26.25 10.72
N SER A 244 -7.42 -27.49 10.61
CA SER A 244 -7.63 -28.13 9.30
C SER A 244 -8.74 -27.40 8.53
N ILE A 245 -8.53 -27.17 7.24
CA ILE A 245 -9.51 -26.49 6.38
C ILE A 245 -10.83 -27.27 6.39
N GLU A 246 -10.77 -28.61 6.32
CA GLU A 246 -11.95 -29.49 6.34
C GLU A 246 -12.79 -29.35 7.63
N SER A 247 -12.15 -29.30 8.82
CA SER A 247 -12.88 -29.14 10.09
C SER A 247 -13.53 -27.77 10.26
N LEU A 248 -13.01 -26.74 9.58
CA LEU A 248 -13.55 -25.38 9.62
C LEU A 248 -14.60 -25.11 8.54
N LEU A 249 -14.69 -25.96 7.51
CA LEU A 249 -15.77 -25.90 6.51
C LEU A 249 -17.04 -26.59 7.03
N ASP A 250 -16.90 -27.64 7.83
CA ASP A 250 -18.02 -28.36 8.46
C ASP A 250 -18.70 -27.57 9.59
N GLN A 251 -17.97 -26.66 10.23
CA GLN A 251 -18.54 -25.67 11.13
C GLN A 251 -18.79 -24.40 10.31
N ASN A 252 -20.05 -24.05 10.10
CA ASN A 252 -20.56 -22.94 9.27
C ASN A 252 -20.10 -21.52 9.75
N ASP A 253 -18.83 -21.34 10.10
CA ASP A 253 -18.31 -20.36 11.05
C ASP A 253 -17.45 -19.29 10.35
N GLY A 254 -18.10 -18.33 9.70
CA GLY A 254 -17.53 -17.02 9.33
C GLY A 254 -16.25 -17.02 8.48
N LEU A 255 -16.01 -18.11 7.75
CA LEU A 255 -14.94 -18.25 6.76
C LEU A 255 -15.55 -17.95 5.38
N ASP A 256 -14.98 -16.99 4.66
CA ASP A 256 -15.37 -16.74 3.26
C ASP A 256 -14.22 -17.11 2.32
N SER A 257 -14.56 -17.63 1.15
CA SER A 257 -13.61 -17.92 0.08
C SER A 257 -13.71 -16.89 -1.04
N VAL A 258 -12.57 -16.63 -1.70
CA VAL A 258 -12.47 -15.73 -2.86
C VAL A 258 -11.64 -16.44 -3.91
N THR A 259 -12.11 -16.40 -5.16
CA THR A 259 -11.42 -16.97 -6.32
C THR A 259 -10.70 -15.87 -7.13
N GLU A 260 -9.78 -16.24 -8.01
CA GLU A 260 -9.11 -15.26 -8.88
C GLU A 260 -10.09 -14.47 -9.77
N SER A 261 -11.20 -15.10 -10.19
CA SER A 261 -12.25 -14.44 -10.98
C SER A 261 -13.00 -13.33 -10.24
N ASP A 262 -13.01 -13.35 -8.91
CA ASP A 262 -13.71 -12.35 -8.08
C ASP A 262 -12.90 -11.05 -7.90
N VAL A 263 -11.66 -11.02 -8.40
CA VAL A 263 -10.74 -9.90 -8.24
C VAL A 263 -10.68 -9.09 -9.52
N PRO A 264 -11.10 -7.81 -9.50
CA PRO A 264 -11.02 -6.97 -10.69
C PRO A 264 -9.57 -6.78 -11.14
N LYS A 265 -9.32 -6.96 -12.44
CA LYS A 265 -7.97 -6.86 -13.01
C LYS A 265 -7.50 -5.39 -13.01
N PRO A 266 -6.32 -5.08 -12.45
CA PRO A 266 -5.83 -3.71 -12.44
C PRO A 266 -5.47 -3.25 -13.86
N LYS A 267 -5.85 -2.01 -14.21
CA LYS A 267 -5.49 -1.39 -15.49
C LYS A 267 -4.04 -0.91 -15.44
N ARG A 268 -3.12 -1.60 -16.13
CA ARG A 268 -1.76 -1.08 -16.36
C ARG A 268 -1.81 0.00 -17.45
N ARG A 269 -1.18 1.16 -17.20
CA ARG A 269 -0.98 2.16 -18.26
C ARG A 269 -0.08 1.54 -19.31
N ARG A 270 -0.64 1.13 -20.45
CA ARG A 270 0.17 0.78 -21.61
C ARG A 270 0.77 2.09 -22.12
N SER A 271 2.07 2.29 -21.94
CA SER A 271 2.81 3.29 -22.68
C SER A 271 2.66 2.96 -24.16
N SER A 272 1.73 3.62 -24.84
CA SER A 272 1.64 3.54 -26.28
C SER A 272 2.83 4.31 -26.84
N PHE A 273 3.93 3.61 -27.12
CA PHE A 273 4.90 4.07 -28.10
C PHE A 273 4.24 4.05 -29.48
N GLN A 274 3.34 5.02 -29.73
CA GLN A 274 2.93 5.34 -31.09
C GLN A 274 4.15 5.93 -31.78
N LYS A 275 4.81 5.13 -32.64
CA LYS A 275 5.65 5.65 -33.72
C LYS A 275 4.80 6.68 -34.47
N LYS A 276 5.10 7.97 -34.29
CA LYS A 276 4.57 9.02 -35.15
C LYS A 276 5.22 8.84 -36.52
N ASP A 277 4.52 8.16 -37.42
CA ASP A 277 4.81 8.27 -38.84
C ASP A 277 4.52 9.72 -39.27
N ASN A 278 5.59 10.48 -39.50
CA ASN A 278 5.54 11.79 -40.14
C ASN A 278 5.05 11.63 -41.58
N LYS A 279 3.73 11.71 -41.81
CA LYS A 279 3.18 12.06 -43.12
C LYS A 279 2.82 13.53 -43.13
N GLY A 280 3.57 14.28 -43.95
CA GLY A 280 3.53 15.72 -44.04
C GLY A 280 2.16 16.29 -44.39
N ARG A 281 1.87 17.46 -43.83
CA ARG A 281 0.83 18.35 -44.33
C ARG A 281 1.43 19.74 -44.56
N GLN A 282 1.41 20.10 -45.85
CA GLN A 282 1.85 21.36 -46.40
C GLN A 282 1.13 22.54 -45.75
N LYS A 283 1.90 23.61 -45.48
CA LYS A 283 1.40 24.95 -45.14
C LYS A 283 0.53 25.49 -46.28
N LYS A 284 -0.64 26.02 -45.95
CA LYS A 284 -1.30 27.07 -46.73
C LYS A 284 -1.56 28.27 -45.83
N GLU A 285 -0.96 29.38 -46.23
CA GLU A 285 -1.12 30.71 -45.66
C GLU A 285 -2.53 31.25 -45.93
N SER A 286 -3.02 32.13 -45.05
CA SER A 286 -4.04 33.12 -45.38
C SER A 286 -3.97 34.31 -44.40
N PRO A 287 -4.40 35.52 -44.82
CA PRO A 287 -3.67 36.76 -44.55
C PRO A 287 -4.24 37.65 -43.44
N GLN A 288 -3.42 38.63 -43.06
CA GLN A 288 -3.62 39.67 -42.04
C GLN A 288 -4.91 40.50 -42.19
N TYR A 289 -5.55 40.83 -41.06
CA TYR A 289 -6.28 42.09 -40.88
C TYR A 289 -6.10 42.63 -39.46
N THR A 290 -5.76 43.92 -39.37
CA THR A 290 -5.47 44.70 -38.16
C THR A 290 -6.72 45.40 -37.58
N LYS A 291 -6.97 45.19 -36.27
CA LYS A 291 -7.42 46.10 -35.16
C LYS A 291 -8.53 47.18 -35.41
N PRO A 292 -9.36 47.58 -34.40
CA PRO A 292 -8.90 48.01 -33.06
C PRO A 292 -9.83 47.79 -31.83
N ARG A 293 -9.28 48.15 -30.67
CA ARG A 293 -9.81 48.09 -29.29
C ARG A 293 -11.00 49.05 -29.01
N LYS A 294 -11.88 48.62 -28.10
CA LYS A 294 -12.62 49.33 -26.99
C LYS A 294 -13.68 48.33 -26.46
N SER A 295 -14.21 48.31 -25.24
CA SER A 295 -14.00 48.90 -23.92
C SER A 295 -14.90 48.10 -22.96
N ASN A 296 -14.61 48.15 -21.66
CA ASN A 296 -15.36 47.57 -20.53
C ASN A 296 -16.89 47.51 -20.69
N GLN A 297 -17.50 46.40 -20.24
CA GLN A 297 -18.56 46.43 -19.21
C GLN A 297 -18.90 45.02 -18.70
N LYS A 298 -18.88 44.87 -17.37
CA LYS A 298 -19.46 43.76 -16.62
C LYS A 298 -20.98 43.77 -16.80
N ARG A 299 -21.59 42.61 -17.05
CA ARG A 299 -22.84 42.21 -16.38
C ARG A 299 -23.09 40.71 -16.50
N SER A 300 -23.50 40.19 -15.35
CA SER A 300 -23.91 38.84 -15.01
C SER A 300 -25.00 38.26 -15.91
N THR A 301 -24.80 37.03 -16.37
CA THR A 301 -25.89 36.08 -16.63
C THR A 301 -25.38 34.67 -16.32
N THR A 302 -26.00 34.03 -15.34
CA THR A 302 -25.94 32.58 -15.13
C THR A 302 -26.66 31.89 -16.27
N PRO A 303 -26.17 30.72 -16.72
CA PRO A 303 -27.06 29.69 -17.22
C PRO A 303 -26.93 28.42 -16.37
N ARG A 304 -28.08 28.00 -15.82
CA ARG A 304 -28.34 26.62 -15.42
C ARG A 304 -28.00 25.69 -16.58
N VAL A 305 -27.20 24.66 -16.33
CA VAL A 305 -27.14 23.47 -17.18
C VAL A 305 -27.66 22.29 -16.38
N THR A 306 -28.92 21.95 -16.63
CA THR A 306 -29.39 20.58 -16.49
C THR A 306 -28.80 19.76 -17.63
N LYS A 307 -28.18 18.60 -17.33
CA LYS A 307 -28.24 17.42 -18.21
C LYS A 307 -27.70 16.14 -17.56
N LYS A 308 -28.64 15.19 -17.47
CA LYS A 308 -28.54 13.75 -17.75
C LYS A 308 -27.78 12.83 -16.79
N ARG A 309 -28.61 12.00 -16.14
CA ARG A 309 -28.35 10.65 -15.66
C ARG A 309 -27.64 9.79 -16.72
N GLY A 310 -26.80 8.89 -16.23
CA GLY A 310 -26.30 7.74 -16.97
C GLY A 310 -24.78 7.64 -16.95
N ARG A 311 -24.20 7.19 -15.84
CA ARG A 311 -22.89 6.52 -15.86
C ARG A 311 -23.03 5.18 -15.17
N VAL A 312 -22.93 4.15 -15.99
CA VAL A 312 -22.67 2.77 -15.61
C VAL A 312 -21.36 2.79 -14.82
N PHE A 313 -21.45 2.47 -13.54
CA PHE A 313 -20.30 2.38 -12.65
C PHE A 313 -19.52 1.11 -13.00
N SER A 314 -18.42 1.25 -13.72
CA SER A 314 -17.37 0.23 -13.74
C SER A 314 -16.59 0.31 -12.42
N GLU A 315 -16.36 -0.83 -11.77
CA GLU A 315 -15.54 -0.93 -10.56
C GLU A 315 -14.10 -0.51 -10.88
N GLU A 316 -13.75 0.73 -10.54
CA GLU A 316 -12.41 1.28 -10.73
C GLU A 316 -11.66 1.27 -9.39
N PHE A 317 -10.54 0.54 -9.36
CA PHE A 317 -9.49 0.74 -8.37
C PHE A 317 -8.71 1.98 -8.77
N ASP A 318 -9.20 3.16 -8.38
CA ASP A 318 -8.47 4.40 -8.51
C ASP A 318 -7.31 4.44 -7.50
N ILE A 319 -6.09 4.28 -8.01
CA ILE A 319 -4.91 4.83 -7.35
C ILE A 319 -4.79 6.26 -7.88
N GLU A 320 -5.18 7.23 -7.06
CA GLU A 320 -5.20 8.65 -7.41
C GLU A 320 -3.80 9.13 -7.85
N HIS A 321 -3.72 9.74 -9.04
CA HIS A 321 -2.55 10.47 -9.51
C HIS A 321 -2.72 11.95 -9.20
N GLU A 322 -1.72 12.57 -8.56
CA GLU A 322 -1.58 14.02 -8.53
C GLU A 322 -1.31 14.53 -9.96
N ASN A 323 -2.10 15.51 -10.39
CA ASN A 323 -2.00 16.12 -11.72
C ASN A 323 -0.85 17.15 -11.75
N PRO A 324 0.16 17.02 -12.65
CA PRO A 324 1.26 17.97 -12.74
C PRO A 324 0.92 19.24 -13.56
N ALA A 325 -0.36 19.49 -13.85
CA ALA A 325 -0.76 20.49 -14.86
C ALA A 325 -1.01 21.91 -14.31
N ASN A 326 -0.40 22.30 -13.19
CA ASN A 326 -0.57 23.66 -12.67
C ASN A 326 0.71 24.35 -12.17
N ASP A 327 1.87 23.98 -12.71
CA ASP A 327 3.09 24.77 -12.52
C ASP A 327 3.22 25.85 -13.59
N LYS A 328 2.83 27.08 -13.21
CA LYS A 328 3.42 28.28 -13.81
C LYS A 328 4.63 28.66 -12.96
N VAL A 329 5.80 28.48 -13.57
CA VAL A 329 7.14 28.88 -13.13
C VAL A 329 7.12 30.23 -12.41
N SER A 330 7.64 30.25 -11.18
CA SER A 330 8.29 31.42 -10.58
C SER A 330 9.45 30.93 -9.72
N ASP A 331 10.67 31.29 -10.12
CA ASP A 331 11.93 30.99 -9.41
C ASP A 331 11.93 31.63 -8.01
N ASN A 332 11.99 30.78 -6.96
CA ASN A 332 12.56 31.09 -5.65
C ASN A 332 12.73 29.80 -4.83
N PRO A 333 13.89 29.58 -4.16
CA PRO A 333 14.14 28.38 -3.38
C PRO A 333 13.60 28.58 -1.96
N SER A 334 12.33 28.29 -1.74
CA SER A 334 11.82 28.10 -0.38
C SER A 334 10.79 26.98 -0.36
N GLU A 335 11.09 26.00 0.49
CA GLU A 335 10.25 24.94 1.06
C GLU A 335 8.86 24.78 0.44
N SER A 336 8.61 23.62 -0.17
CA SER A 336 7.27 23.24 -0.58
C SER A 336 6.32 23.38 0.62
N ARG A 337 5.21 24.11 0.43
CA ARG A 337 4.25 24.39 1.52
C ARG A 337 3.63 23.13 2.13
N GLU A 338 3.82 21.97 1.51
CA GLU A 338 3.39 20.67 2.01
C GLU A 338 4.41 20.06 2.97
N ASP A 339 5.72 20.20 2.72
CA ASP A 339 6.79 19.71 3.62
C ASP A 339 6.73 20.37 5.01
N ALA A 340 6.37 21.66 5.07
CA ALA A 340 6.22 22.38 6.33
C ALA A 340 5.06 21.87 7.20
N LYS A 341 4.05 21.22 6.61
CA LYS A 341 2.84 20.76 7.31
C LYS A 341 3.08 19.46 8.08
N PHE A 342 3.89 18.56 7.50
CA PHE A 342 4.26 17.27 8.10
C PHE A 342 5.36 17.36 9.16
N ASN A 343 6.13 18.45 9.18
CA ASN A 343 7.16 18.71 10.20
C ASN A 343 6.63 19.48 11.43
N SER A 344 5.30 19.66 11.54
CA SER A 344 4.68 20.38 12.66
C SER A 344 4.48 19.48 13.89
N GLU A 345 4.84 19.95 15.08
CA GLU A 345 4.68 19.23 16.35
C GLU A 345 3.22 18.80 16.61
N LYS A 346 2.25 19.56 16.08
CA LYS A 346 0.81 19.24 16.13
C LYS A 346 0.44 18.00 15.30
N TYR A 347 1.12 17.73 14.19
CA TYR A 347 0.92 16.53 13.38
C TYR A 347 1.47 15.28 14.11
N HIS A 348 2.66 15.40 14.71
CA HIS A 348 3.29 14.32 15.49
C HIS A 348 2.44 13.87 16.71
N LYS A 349 1.82 14.81 17.45
CA LYS A 349 0.95 14.46 18.60
C LYS A 349 -0.32 13.71 18.20
N ARG A 350 -0.77 13.76 16.93
CA ARG A 350 -1.96 13.06 16.45
C ARG A 350 -1.70 11.60 16.08
N GLN A 351 -0.47 11.24 15.70
CA GLN A 351 -0.12 9.86 15.34
C GLN A 351 0.20 8.97 16.55
N HIS A 352 0.48 9.56 17.73
CA HIS A 352 0.84 8.82 18.95
C HIS A 352 -0.28 8.77 20.01
N LYS A 353 -1.51 9.17 19.68
CA LYS A 353 -2.67 8.90 20.54
C LYS A 353 -3.21 7.49 20.22
N PHE A 354 -2.78 6.51 21.02
CA PHE A 354 -3.33 5.16 21.04
C PHE A 354 -4.68 5.11 21.75
#